data_AF-A0A1G5MVC4-F1
#
_entry.id   AF-A0A1G5MVC4-F1
#
_cell.length_a   1.000
_cell.length_b   1.000
_cell.length_c   1.000
_cell.angle_alpha   90.00
_cell.angle_beta   90.00
_cell.angle_gamma   90.00
#
_symmetry.space_group_name_H-M   'P 1'
#
loop_
_entity.id
_entity.type
_entity.pdbx_description
1 polymer ?
#
loop_
_entity_poly.entity_id
_entity_poly.type
_entity_poly.pdbx_seq_one_letter_code
_entity_poly.pdbx_strand_id
1 'polypeptide(L)'
;MNEDQAVSALSALAHTQRLRVFRALVVAGPEGLTPSVLADQLDVARNTLSFHLKELAHAGLVSIEQQGRNLIYRAEYDHMNGLIGYLTEHCCQGGVCEVSESTRCDC
;
A
#
# COMPACT_ATOMS: atom_id res chain seq x y z
N MET A 1 -12.69 -9.09 -4.60
CA MET A 1 -11.95 -8.27 -5.58
C MET A 1 -12.19 -8.84 -6.97
N ASN A 2 -12.27 -8.03 -8.01
CA ASN A 2 -12.33 -8.49 -9.41
C ASN A 2 -11.03 -8.15 -10.16
N GLU A 3 -10.90 -8.63 -11.41
CA GLU A 3 -9.69 -8.44 -12.22
C GLU A 3 -9.32 -6.96 -12.40
N ASP A 4 -10.27 -6.09 -12.75
CA ASP A 4 -10.04 -4.66 -12.94
C ASP A 4 -9.48 -3.99 -11.67
N GLN A 5 -10.04 -4.33 -10.50
CA GLN A 5 -9.55 -3.85 -9.21
C GLN A 5 -8.13 -4.34 -8.93
N ALA A 6 -7.85 -5.62 -9.20
CA ALA A 6 -6.52 -6.20 -8.98
C ALA A 6 -5.47 -5.55 -9.89
N VAL A 7 -5.78 -5.38 -11.18
CA VAL A 7 -4.90 -4.70 -12.15
C VAL A 7 -4.67 -3.25 -11.77
N SER A 8 -5.70 -2.53 -11.32
CA SER A 8 -5.57 -1.14 -10.84
C SER A 8 -4.63 -1.04 -9.63
N ALA A 9 -4.82 -1.89 -8.62
CA ALA A 9 -3.98 -1.92 -7.43
C ALA A 9 -2.51 -2.28 -7.75
N LEU A 10 -2.28 -3.30 -8.58
CA LEU A 10 -0.93 -3.67 -9.03
C LEU A 10 -0.28 -2.55 -9.84
N SER A 11 -1.02 -1.91 -10.75
CA SER A 11 -0.53 -0.80 -11.55
C SER A 11 -0.17 0.41 -10.69
N ALA A 12 -0.92 0.66 -9.60
CA ALA A 12 -0.59 1.70 -8.63
C ALA A 12 0.67 1.35 -7.83
N LEU A 13 0.86 0.08 -7.44
CA LEU A 13 2.02 -0.36 -6.68
C LEU A 13 3.30 -0.54 -7.51
N ALA A 14 3.17 -0.73 -8.84
CA ALA A 14 4.27 -0.87 -9.79
C ALA A 14 5.03 0.45 -10.06
N HIS A 15 5.33 1.22 -9.00
CA HIS A 15 6.14 2.43 -9.04
C HIS A 15 6.85 2.60 -7.70
N THR A 16 8.17 2.77 -7.75
CA THR A 16 9.06 2.79 -6.56
C THR A 16 8.56 3.70 -5.46
N GLN A 17 8.19 4.94 -5.79
CA GLN A 17 7.73 5.91 -4.79
C GLN A 17 6.36 5.56 -4.20
N ARG A 18 5.42 5.05 -5.01
CA ARG A 18 4.09 4.67 -4.52
C ARG A 18 4.19 3.47 -3.58
N LEU A 19 5.03 2.49 -3.91
CA LEU A 19 5.29 1.36 -3.03
C LEU A 19 5.92 1.81 -1.70
N ARG A 20 6.90 2.74 -1.73
CA ARG A 20 7.50 3.30 -0.51
C ARG A 20 6.48 4.04 0.36
N VAL A 21 5.64 4.87 -0.24
CA VAL A 21 4.55 5.59 0.44
C VAL A 21 3.58 4.61 1.08
N PHE A 22 3.09 3.62 0.32
CA PHE A 22 2.17 2.62 0.85
C PHE A 22 2.81 1.84 2.01
N ARG A 23 4.07 1.41 1.90
CA ARG A 23 4.77 0.72 2.98
C ARG A 23 4.97 1.60 4.23
N ALA A 24 5.26 2.89 4.07
CA ALA A 24 5.35 3.81 5.20
C ALA A 24 4.00 3.93 5.93
N LEU A 25 2.89 3.96 5.18
CA LEU A 25 1.54 3.97 5.75
C LEU A 25 1.18 2.65 6.45
N VAL A 26 1.62 1.51 5.91
CA VAL A 26 1.47 0.21 6.59
C VAL A 26 2.22 0.18 7.92
N VAL A 27 3.44 0.71 7.96
CA VAL A 27 4.24 0.79 9.20
C VAL A 27 3.60 1.75 10.21
N ALA A 28 3.02 2.85 9.75
CA ALA A 28 2.30 3.80 10.60
C ALA A 28 1.02 3.22 11.20
N GLY A 29 0.47 2.14 10.63
CA GLY A 29 -0.69 1.47 11.19
C GLY A 29 -1.97 2.30 11.08
N PRO A 30 -2.94 2.11 12.00
CA PRO A 30 -4.23 2.80 11.98
C PRO A 30 -4.13 4.30 12.30
N GLU A 31 -3.02 4.78 12.85
CA GLU A 31 -2.82 6.21 13.09
C GLU A 31 -2.61 6.99 11.78
N GLY A 32 -2.00 6.35 10.78
CA GLY A 32 -1.70 6.98 9.50
C GLY A 32 -0.64 8.06 9.59
N LEU A 33 -0.46 8.81 8.50
CA LEU A 33 0.53 9.89 8.40
C LEU A 33 -0.04 11.09 7.65
N THR A 34 0.49 12.28 7.98
CA THR A 34 0.24 13.49 7.19
C THR A 34 1.15 13.52 5.95
N PRO A 35 0.76 14.23 4.87
CA PRO A 35 1.64 14.44 3.71
C PRO A 35 2.98 15.05 4.06
N SER A 36 3.03 15.94 5.06
CA SER A 36 4.29 16.55 5.50
C SER A 36 5.25 15.50 6.06
N VAL A 37 4.78 14.63 6.96
CA VAL A 37 5.60 13.57 7.55
C VAL A 37 6.06 12.56 6.50
N LEU A 38 5.18 12.18 5.57
CA LEU A 38 5.53 11.29 4.46
C LEU A 38 6.61 11.90 3.54
N ALA A 39 6.49 13.19 3.20
CA ALA A 39 7.45 13.88 2.36
C ALA A 39 8.83 13.92 3.01
N ASP A 40 8.88 14.22 4.32
CA ASP A 40 10.11 14.31 5.09
C ASP A 40 10.76 12.92 5.26
N GLN A 41 9.98 11.87 5.54
CA GLN A 41 10.51 10.50 5.71
C GLN A 41 11.06 9.89 4.41
N LEU A 42 10.44 10.21 3.27
CA LEU A 42 10.76 9.60 1.99
C LEU A 42 11.69 10.44 1.12
N ASP A 43 12.03 11.65 1.58
CA ASP A 43 12.81 12.65 0.84
C ASP A 43 12.21 12.92 -0.56
N VAL A 44 10.90 13.22 -0.59
CA VAL A 44 10.14 13.47 -1.82
C VAL A 44 9.46 14.82 -1.76
N ALA A 45 9.51 15.57 -2.87
CA ALA A 45 8.81 16.84 -2.98
C ALA A 45 7.29 16.68 -2.77
N ARG A 46 6.68 17.58 -1.99
CA ARG A 46 5.26 17.49 -1.59
C ARG A 46 4.29 17.46 -2.77
N ASN A 47 4.59 18.17 -3.86
CA ASN A 47 3.77 18.16 -5.08
C ASN A 47 3.76 16.76 -5.74
N THR A 48 4.92 16.13 -5.85
CA THR A 48 5.07 14.77 -6.37
C THR A 48 4.40 13.75 -5.46
N LEU A 49 4.54 13.91 -4.14
CA LEU A 49 3.88 13.04 -3.16
C LEU A 49 2.34 13.10 -3.29
N SER A 50 1.76 14.30 -3.42
CA SER A 50 0.30 14.45 -3.61
C SER A 50 -0.21 13.70 -4.83
N PHE A 51 0.55 13.70 -5.93
CA PHE A 51 0.22 12.91 -7.12
C PHE A 51 0.23 11.41 -6.80
N HIS A 52 1.28 10.91 -6.16
CA HIS A 52 1.37 9.50 -5.75
C HIS A 52 0.26 9.07 -4.79
N LEU A 53 -0.09 9.91 -3.82
CA LEU A 53 -1.18 9.65 -2.87
C LEU A 53 -2.55 9.62 -3.57
N LYS A 54 -2.78 10.50 -4.55
CA LYS A 54 -4.01 10.48 -5.34
C LYS A 54 -4.16 9.21 -6.16
N GLU A 55 -3.08 8.75 -6.80
CA GLU A 55 -3.07 7.50 -7.56
C GLU A 55 -3.34 6.28 -6.65
N LEU A 56 -2.70 6.24 -5.48
CA LEU A 56 -2.95 5.18 -4.50
C LEU A 56 -4.39 5.20 -3.97
N ALA A 57 -4.95 6.39 -3.74
CA ALA A 57 -6.33 6.54 -3.28
C ALA A 57 -7.33 6.12 -4.36
N HIS A 58 -7.07 6.46 -5.62
CA HIS A 58 -7.88 6.03 -6.75
C HIS A 58 -7.89 4.51 -6.91
N ALA A 59 -6.75 3.85 -6.65
CA ALA A 59 -6.64 2.40 -6.63
C ALA A 59 -7.22 1.74 -5.36
N GLY A 60 -7.78 2.51 -4.43
CA GLY A 60 -8.37 1.99 -3.19
C GLY A 60 -7.36 1.47 -2.17
N LEU A 61 -6.07 1.77 -2.33
CA LEU A 61 -5.00 1.29 -1.45
C LEU A 61 -4.77 2.22 -0.25
N VAL A 62 -5.23 3.46 -0.32
CA VAL A 62 -5.14 4.40 0.82
C VAL A 62 -6.44 5.17 0.99
N SER A 63 -6.79 5.45 2.24
CA SER A 63 -7.86 6.40 2.59
C SER A 63 -7.28 7.73 3.03
N ILE A 64 -8.14 8.73 3.02
CA ILE A 64 -7.83 10.11 3.38
C ILE A 64 -8.92 10.57 4.34
N GLU A 65 -8.53 11.02 5.52
CA GLU A 65 -9.43 11.62 6.50
C GLU A 65 -9.00 13.05 6.80
N GLN A 66 -9.94 13.99 6.85
CA GLN A 66 -9.67 15.34 7.27
C GLN A 66 -9.77 15.47 8.80
N GLN A 67 -8.66 15.83 9.43
CA GLN A 67 -8.59 16.07 10.87
C GLN A 67 -8.21 17.54 11.11
N GLY A 68 -9.23 18.37 11.26
CA GLY A 68 -9.08 19.82 11.36
C GLY A 68 -8.49 20.42 10.08
N ARG A 69 -7.26 20.94 10.16
CA ARG A 69 -6.54 21.51 9.00
C ARG A 69 -5.64 20.50 8.27
N ASN A 70 -5.47 19.31 8.85
CA ASN A 70 -4.58 18.29 8.32
C ASN A 70 -5.37 17.21 7.58
N LEU A 71 -4.71 16.58 6.61
CA LEU A 71 -5.17 15.33 6.00
C LEU A 71 -4.33 14.20 6.56
N ILE A 72 -4.98 13.14 7.02
CA ILE A 72 -4.34 11.90 7.49
C ILE A 72 -4.59 10.82 6.44
N TYR A 73 -3.51 10.25 5.94
CA TYR A 73 -3.54 9.15 4.99
C TYR A 73 -3.31 7.84 5.73
N ARG A 74 -4.04 6.79 5.37
CA ARG A 74 -3.92 5.45 5.96
C ARG A 74 -3.89 4.39 4.87
N ALA A 75 -3.23 3.27 5.16
CA ALA A 75 -3.28 2.11 4.28
C ALA A 75 -4.65 1.41 4.42
N GLU A 76 -5.24 1.03 3.29
CA GLU A 76 -6.46 0.22 3.24
C GLU A 76 -6.11 -1.26 3.29
N TYR A 77 -6.04 -1.81 4.51
CA TYR A 77 -5.64 -3.20 4.74
C TYR A 77 -6.60 -4.20 4.09
N ASP A 78 -7.91 -3.95 4.14
CA ASP A 78 -8.91 -4.83 3.55
C ASP A 78 -8.73 -4.94 2.02
N HIS A 79 -8.41 -3.81 1.37
CA HIS A 79 -8.15 -3.81 -0.07
C HIS A 79 -6.88 -4.58 -0.42
N MET A 80 -5.80 -4.40 0.36
CA MET A 80 -4.56 -5.14 0.17
C MET A 80 -4.73 -6.64 0.45
N ASN A 81 -5.44 -7.01 1.51
CA ASN A 81 -5.75 -8.40 1.83
C ASN A 81 -6.60 -9.04 0.72
N GLY A 82 -7.54 -8.29 0.15
CA GLY A 82 -8.30 -8.70 -1.03
C GLY A 82 -7.41 -8.95 -2.25
N LEU A 83 -6.40 -8.11 -2.48
CA LEU A 83 -5.42 -8.30 -3.56
C LEU A 83 -4.58 -9.55 -3.35
N ILE A 84 -4.04 -9.74 -2.15
CA ILE A 84 -3.25 -10.94 -1.82
C ILE A 84 -4.12 -12.19 -1.97
N GLY A 85 -5.37 -12.15 -1.48
CA GLY A 85 -6.34 -13.23 -1.65
C GLY A 85 -6.59 -13.57 -3.11
N TYR A 86 -6.82 -12.56 -3.95
CA TYR A 86 -7.01 -12.74 -5.40
C TYR A 86 -5.77 -13.37 -6.08
N LEU A 87 -4.56 -12.92 -5.73
CA LEU A 87 -3.32 -13.44 -6.33
C LEU A 87 -2.96 -14.85 -5.87
N THR A 88 -3.43 -15.24 -4.68
CA THR A 88 -3.18 -16.57 -4.11
C THR A 88 -4.33 -17.54 -4.36
N GLU A 89 -5.42 -17.09 -4.99
CA GLU A 89 -6.53 -17.95 -5.35
C GLU A 89 -6.03 -19.05 -6.32
N HIS A 90 -6.32 -20.31 -5.98
CA HIS A 90 -5.83 -21.51 -6.68
C HIS A 90 -4.30 -21.69 -6.73
N CYS A 91 -3.54 -20.87 -6.00
CA CYS A 91 -2.12 -21.07 -5.78
C CYS A 91 -1.89 -22.46 -5.16
N CYS A 92 -0.80 -23.14 -5.53
CA CYS A 92 -0.49 -24.52 -5.10
C CYS A 92 -1.64 -25.52 -5.32
N GLN A 93 -2.42 -25.38 -6.41
CA GLN A 93 -3.58 -26.23 -6.73
C GLN A 93 -4.68 -26.21 -5.66
N GLY A 94 -4.82 -25.07 -4.96
CA GLY A 94 -5.76 -24.91 -3.84
C GLY A 94 -5.20 -25.36 -2.48
N GLY A 95 -3.90 -25.66 -2.41
CA GLY A 95 -3.17 -25.80 -1.16
C GLY A 95 -2.90 -24.45 -0.49
N VAL A 96 -2.38 -24.49 0.75
CA VAL A 96 -2.00 -23.28 1.49
C VAL A 96 -0.74 -22.67 0.86
N CYS A 97 -0.84 -21.46 0.32
CA CYS A 97 0.32 -20.67 -0.10
C CYS A 97 0.85 -19.84 1.06
N GLU A 98 1.64 -20.47 1.92
CA GLU A 98 2.36 -19.81 3.01
C GLU A 98 3.66 -19.19 2.50
N VAL A 99 3.88 -17.91 2.82
CA VAL A 99 5.19 -17.29 2.69
C VAL A 99 6.03 -17.74 3.88
N SER A 100 6.76 -18.83 3.72
CA SER A 100 7.71 -19.28 4.73
C SER A 100 8.81 -18.21 4.86
N GLU A 101 9.04 -17.71 6.07
CA GLU A 101 10.23 -16.91 6.34
C GLU A 101 11.45 -17.78 6.03
N SER A 102 12.12 -17.49 4.92
CA SER A 102 13.46 -17.99 4.69
C SER A 102 14.33 -17.32 5.73
N THR A 103 14.48 -17.99 6.87
CA THR A 103 15.57 -17.73 7.80
C THR A 103 16.82 -17.73 6.95
N ARG A 104 17.46 -16.58 6.80
CA ARG A 104 18.78 -16.50 6.18
C ARG A 104 19.64 -17.53 6.91
N CYS A 105 20.05 -18.56 6.19
CA CYS A 105 21.14 -19.40 6.64
C CYS A 105 22.38 -18.50 6.60
N ASP A 106 22.75 -17.94 7.76
CA ASP A 106 24.07 -17.35 7.96
C ASP A 106 25.06 -18.53 8.00
N CYS A 107 25.50 -18.94 6.80
CA CYS A 107 26.63 -19.83 6.59
C CYS A 107 27.86 -19.00 6.21
#